data_AF-A0A7X0MQA4-F1
#
_entry.id   AF-A0A7X0MQA4-F1
#
_cell.length_a   1.000
_cell.length_b   1.000
_cell.length_c   1.000
_cell.angle_alpha   90.00
_cell.angle_beta   90.00
_cell.angle_gamma   90.00
#
_symmetry.space_group_name_H-M   'P 1'
#
loop_
_entity.id
_entity.type
_entity.pdbx_description
1 polymer ?
#
loop_
_entity_poly.entity_id
_entity_poly.type
_entity_poly.pdbx_seq_one_letter_code
_entity_poly.pdbx_strand_id
1 'polypeptide(L)'
;MVGNDAALVVRGLPEVGRACETAAMLLRTPPDSPTLFEETPFVPDFSLELMARDAGHWPVAGTDEAGRGPLAGPVVAAAVILDPDNIPPGLDDSKKLSLKQREALFAMIMATAHVSIASSGPRLIDERNILRASLDAMRRAVIGLNIKPAYILTDGRDMPPGLSCPGKAVIKGDSRSVSIAAASIVAKVTRDRMMGRACTVFPAYGFAKHVGYATKQHRDGITSHGPCPLHRMSFRPMRKDPLPEDDLADLQASDITLTP
;
A
#
# COMPACT_ATOMS: atom_id res chain seq x y z
N MET A 1 -49.88 59.91 -54.57
CA MET A 1 -50.06 59.01 -55.72
C MET A 1 -48.69 58.61 -56.23
N VAL A 2 -48.48 57.29 -56.30
CA VAL A 2 -47.39 56.51 -56.93
C VAL A 2 -45.94 56.92 -56.60
N GLY A 3 -45.30 56.03 -55.84
CA GLY A 3 -43.91 56.11 -55.40
C GLY A 3 -42.91 55.70 -56.48
N ASN A 4 -41.68 56.17 -56.29
CA ASN A 4 -40.56 56.06 -57.20
C ASN A 4 -39.32 55.54 -56.47
N ASP A 5 -38.52 54.79 -57.22
CA ASP A 5 -37.07 54.64 -57.16
C ASP A 5 -36.34 53.97 -55.96
N ALA A 6 -35.81 52.79 -56.29
CA ALA A 6 -34.39 52.51 -56.52
C ALA A 6 -33.39 52.32 -55.35
N ALA A 7 -32.54 51.33 -55.62
CA ALA A 7 -31.14 51.13 -55.20
C ALA A 7 -30.88 50.56 -53.78
N LEU A 8 -30.78 49.23 -53.78
CA LEU A 8 -30.23 48.37 -52.75
C LEU A 8 -28.70 48.24 -52.92
N VAL A 9 -27.90 48.79 -52.00
CA VAL A 9 -26.51 48.36 -51.74
C VAL A 9 -26.22 48.53 -50.24
N VAL A 10 -26.26 47.43 -49.50
CA VAL A 10 -25.75 47.37 -48.11
C VAL A 10 -24.49 46.50 -48.12
N ARG A 11 -23.35 47.14 -47.82
CA ARG A 11 -22.10 46.45 -47.47
C ARG A 11 -22.20 46.03 -45.99
N GLY A 12 -22.32 44.74 -45.74
CA GLY A 12 -22.22 44.11 -44.42
C GLY A 12 -20.98 43.21 -44.34
N LEU A 13 -20.20 43.39 -43.28
CA LEU A 13 -18.91 42.74 -42.99
C LEU A 13 -19.04 41.22 -42.75
N PRO A 14 -17.98 40.43 -43.04
CA PRO A 14 -18.02 38.97 -42.95
C PRO A 14 -17.95 38.45 -41.51
N GLU A 15 -18.82 37.50 -41.18
CA GLU A 15 -18.81 36.72 -39.95
C GLU A 15 -17.54 35.87 -39.82
N VAL A 16 -16.96 35.89 -38.62
CA VAL A 16 -15.76 35.16 -38.23
C VAL A 16 -16.13 33.71 -37.92
N GLY A 17 -16.26 32.88 -38.95
CA GLY A 17 -16.30 31.43 -38.85
C GLY A 17 -14.89 30.84 -38.98
N ARG A 18 -14.14 30.74 -37.88
CA ARG A 18 -12.88 29.97 -37.85
C ARG A 18 -13.19 28.48 -37.69
N ALA A 19 -13.34 27.79 -38.82
CA ALA A 19 -12.92 26.40 -38.91
C ALA A 19 -11.41 26.40 -39.19
N CYS A 20 -10.62 25.90 -38.26
CA CYS A 20 -9.18 25.70 -38.45
C CYS A 20 -8.87 24.22 -38.21
N GLU A 21 -8.80 23.47 -39.31
CA GLU A 21 -8.02 22.25 -39.40
C GLU A 21 -6.57 22.56 -38.99
N THR A 22 -5.98 21.72 -38.13
CA THR A 22 -4.57 21.27 -38.15
C THR A 22 -4.15 20.71 -36.79
N ALA A 23 -4.01 19.40 -36.71
CA ALA A 23 -2.89 18.68 -36.08
C ALA A 23 -3.32 17.21 -35.92
N ALA A 24 -3.06 16.42 -36.96
CA ALA A 24 -3.03 14.98 -36.84
C ALA A 24 -2.06 14.64 -35.71
N MET A 25 -2.59 14.06 -34.64
CA MET A 25 -1.82 13.53 -33.52
C MET A 25 -0.95 12.42 -34.09
N LEU A 26 0.34 12.70 -34.32
CA LEU A 26 1.35 11.69 -34.65
C LEU A 26 1.31 10.65 -33.52
N LEU A 27 0.60 9.55 -33.77
CA LEU A 27 0.77 8.31 -33.04
C LEU A 27 2.26 7.98 -33.15
N ARG A 28 3.00 8.15 -32.05
CA ARG A 28 4.38 7.67 -31.99
C ARG A 28 4.33 6.18 -32.27
N THR A 29 4.88 5.77 -33.41
CA THR A 29 5.18 4.37 -33.67
C THR A 29 6.07 3.88 -32.52
N PRO A 30 5.74 2.76 -31.84
CA PRO A 30 6.66 2.19 -30.87
C PRO A 30 7.99 1.92 -31.57
N PRO A 31 9.14 2.16 -30.91
CA PRO A 31 10.43 1.94 -31.54
C PRO A 31 10.57 0.47 -31.95
N ASP A 32 10.95 0.22 -33.20
CA ASP A 32 11.22 -1.11 -33.78
C ASP A 32 12.51 -1.76 -33.21
N SER A 33 13.00 -1.25 -32.08
CA SER A 33 14.20 -1.75 -31.40
C SER A 33 13.76 -2.72 -30.30
N PRO A 34 14.18 -4.00 -30.30
CA PRO A 34 13.98 -4.84 -29.14
C PRO A 34 14.62 -4.15 -27.92
N THR A 35 13.90 -4.11 -26.80
CA THR A 35 14.46 -3.58 -25.55
C THR A 35 15.77 -4.31 -25.27
N LEU A 36 16.88 -3.57 -25.20
CA LEU A 36 18.25 -4.11 -25.07
C LEU A 36 18.46 -5.00 -23.84
N PHE A 37 17.48 -4.99 -22.94
CA PHE A 37 17.22 -5.99 -21.93
C PHE A 37 15.76 -6.40 -22.09
N GLU A 38 15.47 -7.63 -22.54
CA GLU A 38 14.25 -8.28 -22.07
C GLU A 38 14.37 -8.26 -20.55
N GLU A 39 13.51 -7.51 -19.85
CA GLU A 39 13.51 -7.52 -18.39
C GLU A 39 13.17 -8.95 -17.96
N THR A 40 14.21 -9.77 -17.72
CA THR A 40 14.04 -11.10 -17.17
C THR A 40 13.27 -10.91 -15.88
N PRO A 41 12.06 -11.49 -15.74
CA PRO A 41 11.24 -11.26 -14.57
C PRO A 41 12.04 -11.69 -13.34
N PHE A 42 12.22 -10.77 -12.39
CA PHE A 42 12.84 -11.08 -11.11
C PHE A 42 11.98 -12.14 -10.40
N VAL A 43 12.43 -13.38 -10.45
CA VAL A 43 11.94 -14.49 -9.64
C VAL A 43 12.81 -14.50 -8.39
N PRO A 44 12.23 -14.48 -7.17
CA PRO A 44 13.04 -14.52 -5.97
C PRO A 44 13.77 -15.86 -5.88
N ASP A 45 15.04 -15.80 -5.48
CA ASP A 45 15.87 -16.96 -5.18
C ASP A 45 16.45 -16.85 -3.76
N PHE A 46 17.30 -17.79 -3.37
CA PHE A 46 17.95 -17.82 -2.06
C PHE A 46 19.36 -17.19 -2.07
N SER A 47 19.71 -16.42 -3.11
CA SER A 47 21.07 -15.92 -3.31
C SER A 47 21.47 -14.90 -2.26
N LEU A 48 20.56 -14.02 -1.82
CA LEU A 48 20.85 -13.02 -0.79
C LEU A 48 21.09 -13.65 0.58
N GLU A 49 20.36 -14.71 0.89
CA GLU A 49 20.51 -15.51 2.10
C GLU A 49 21.83 -16.26 2.11
N LEU A 50 22.23 -16.84 0.97
CA LEU A 50 23.53 -17.49 0.82
C LEU A 50 24.68 -16.49 0.98
N MET A 51 24.59 -15.30 0.37
CA MET A 51 25.61 -14.26 0.54
C MET A 51 25.79 -13.84 2.01
N ALA A 52 24.68 -13.72 2.77
CA ALA A 52 24.75 -13.42 4.19
C ALA A 52 25.35 -14.59 5.00
N ARG A 53 25.00 -15.83 4.64
CA ARG A 53 25.55 -17.05 5.26
C ARG A 53 27.06 -17.16 5.03
N ASP A 54 27.53 -16.93 3.82
CA ASP A 54 28.95 -16.96 3.46
C ASP A 54 29.76 -15.85 4.17
N ALA A 55 29.11 -14.73 4.49
CA ALA A 55 29.67 -13.68 5.34
C ALA A 55 29.65 -14.02 6.84
N GLY A 56 29.26 -15.24 7.22
CA GLY A 56 29.23 -15.70 8.62
C GLY A 56 27.95 -15.32 9.37
N HIS A 57 26.90 -14.87 8.67
CA HIS A 57 25.62 -14.54 9.29
C HIS A 57 24.57 -15.63 9.04
N TRP A 58 24.34 -16.47 10.05
CA TRP A 58 23.27 -17.47 10.05
C TRP A 58 22.62 -17.56 11.44
N PRO A 59 21.29 -17.66 11.56
CA PRO A 59 20.29 -17.72 10.49
C PRO A 59 19.90 -16.35 9.89
N VAL A 60 19.37 -16.35 8.66
CA VAL A 60 18.91 -15.16 7.94
C VAL A 60 17.39 -15.07 8.00
N ALA A 61 16.85 -13.92 8.39
CA ALA A 61 15.40 -13.65 8.37
C ALA A 61 15.03 -12.69 7.23
N GLY A 62 13.95 -13.00 6.50
CA GLY A 62 13.25 -12.05 5.66
C GLY A 62 12.11 -11.38 6.42
N THR A 63 11.85 -10.09 6.18
CA THR A 63 10.71 -9.37 6.75
C THR A 63 10.03 -8.46 5.73
N ASP A 64 8.70 -8.40 5.78
CA ASP A 64 7.86 -7.57 4.91
C ASP A 64 6.53 -7.22 5.61
N GLU A 65 5.79 -6.25 5.07
CA GLU A 65 4.50 -5.79 5.54
C GLU A 65 3.38 -5.81 4.49
N ALA A 66 2.15 -6.02 4.96
CA ALA A 66 0.92 -5.82 4.21
C ALA A 66 0.06 -4.74 4.86
N GLY A 67 -0.58 -3.90 4.03
CA GLY A 67 -1.64 -3.00 4.49
C GLY A 67 -1.23 -1.56 4.71
N ARG A 68 -0.26 -1.02 3.99
CA ARG A 68 0.09 0.41 4.11
C ARG A 68 -0.93 1.36 3.51
N GLY A 69 -1.48 1.04 2.34
CA GLY A 69 -2.42 1.90 1.60
C GLY A 69 -3.90 1.93 2.08
N PRO A 70 -4.47 0.88 2.69
CA PRO A 70 -5.87 0.85 3.13
C PRO A 70 -6.27 1.99 4.08
N LEU A 71 -7.53 2.42 3.98
CA LEU A 71 -8.15 3.39 4.90
C LEU A 71 -8.48 2.80 6.27
N ALA A 72 -8.60 1.47 6.34
CA ALA A 72 -8.99 0.76 7.55
C ALA A 72 -8.14 -0.49 7.79
N GLY A 73 -8.07 -0.87 9.06
CA GLY A 73 -7.38 -2.04 9.57
C GLY A 73 -5.90 -1.79 9.87
N PRO A 74 -5.22 -2.82 10.39
CA PRO A 74 -3.82 -2.72 10.76
C PRO A 74 -2.90 -2.74 9.52
N VAL A 75 -1.66 -2.31 9.74
CA VAL A 75 -0.51 -2.84 8.98
C VAL A 75 -0.04 -4.09 9.71
N VAL A 76 0.20 -5.17 8.96
CA VAL A 76 0.65 -6.46 9.48
C VAL A 76 2.02 -6.73 8.87
N ALA A 77 3.00 -7.08 9.69
CA ALA A 77 4.31 -7.51 9.25
C ALA A 77 4.55 -8.94 9.67
N ALA A 78 5.38 -9.64 8.90
CA ALA A 78 5.86 -10.96 9.25
C ALA A 78 7.39 -11.00 9.10
N ALA A 79 8.02 -11.85 9.91
CA ALA A 79 9.41 -12.23 9.77
C ALA A 79 9.48 -13.74 9.61
N VAL A 80 10.32 -14.21 8.69
CA VAL A 80 10.44 -15.63 8.32
C VAL A 80 11.93 -16.00 8.21
N ILE A 81 12.32 -17.08 8.90
CA ILE A 81 13.58 -17.79 8.65
C ILE A 81 13.21 -19.12 8.00
N LEU A 82 13.63 -19.30 6.75
CA LEU A 82 13.38 -20.53 5.99
C LEU A 82 14.38 -21.63 6.35
N ASP A 83 13.93 -22.88 6.25
CA ASP A 83 14.80 -24.05 6.19
C ASP A 83 15.41 -24.14 4.78
N PRO A 84 16.76 -24.03 4.63
CA PRO A 84 17.41 -24.08 3.32
C PRO A 84 17.19 -25.41 2.59
N ASP A 85 16.93 -26.50 3.32
CA ASP A 85 16.72 -27.83 2.74
C ASP A 85 15.24 -28.09 2.41
N ASN A 86 14.33 -27.17 2.78
CA ASN A 86 12.88 -27.33 2.65
C ASN A 86 12.16 -26.01 2.35
N ILE A 87 12.64 -25.30 1.32
CA ILE A 87 12.03 -24.05 0.86
C ILE A 87 10.75 -24.38 0.06
N PRO A 88 9.58 -23.82 0.42
CA PRO A 88 8.34 -24.01 -0.35
C PRO A 88 8.52 -23.61 -1.82
N PRO A 89 8.15 -24.47 -2.79
CA PRO A 89 8.34 -24.16 -4.20
C PRO A 89 7.34 -23.10 -4.68
N GLY A 90 7.81 -22.18 -5.53
CA GLY A 90 6.95 -21.17 -6.15
C GLY A 90 6.65 -19.95 -5.27
N LEU A 91 7.51 -19.65 -4.29
CA LEU A 91 7.50 -18.35 -3.61
C LEU A 91 7.73 -17.23 -4.64
N ASP A 92 6.91 -16.19 -4.58
CA ASP A 92 6.96 -14.98 -5.41
C ASP A 92 6.25 -13.84 -4.64
N ASP A 93 6.27 -12.62 -5.17
CA ASP A 93 5.50 -11.49 -4.64
C ASP A 93 4.04 -11.94 -4.43
N SER A 94 3.58 -11.81 -3.19
CA SER A 94 2.22 -12.18 -2.78
C SER A 94 1.15 -11.64 -3.73
N LYS A 95 1.36 -10.46 -4.35
CA LYS A 95 0.44 -9.81 -5.29
C LYS A 95 0.32 -10.52 -6.63
N LYS A 96 1.35 -11.24 -7.07
CA LYS A 96 1.35 -12.03 -8.32
C LYS A 96 0.67 -13.39 -8.15
N LEU A 97 0.58 -13.87 -6.90
CA LEU A 97 -0.03 -15.15 -6.57
C LEU A 97 -1.55 -15.05 -6.45
N SER A 98 -2.26 -16.05 -6.97
CA SER A 98 -3.70 -16.22 -6.71
C SER A 98 -3.96 -16.51 -5.24
N LEU A 99 -5.20 -16.27 -4.77
CA LEU A 99 -5.59 -16.56 -3.39
C LEU A 99 -5.30 -18.02 -3.00
N LYS A 100 -5.63 -18.97 -3.90
CA LYS A 100 -5.41 -20.41 -3.65
C LYS A 100 -3.93 -20.76 -3.50
N GLN A 101 -3.07 -20.22 -4.38
CA GLN A 101 -1.62 -20.41 -4.28
C GLN A 101 -1.07 -19.81 -2.99
N ARG A 102 -1.50 -18.59 -2.65
CA ARG A 102 -1.05 -17.89 -1.45
C ARG A 102 -1.43 -18.62 -0.16
N GLU A 103 -2.64 -19.17 -0.09
CA GLU A 103 -3.12 -19.97 1.05
C GLU A 103 -2.34 -21.30 1.17
N ALA A 104 -2.03 -21.97 0.07
CA ALA A 104 -1.20 -23.18 0.08
C ALA A 104 0.24 -22.88 0.53
N LEU A 105 0.86 -21.83 0.00
CA LEU A 105 2.19 -21.38 0.40
C LEU A 105 2.22 -20.95 1.86
N PHE A 106 1.20 -20.23 2.33
CA PHE A 106 1.07 -19.89 3.75
C PHE A 106 1.12 -21.15 4.63
N ALA A 107 0.35 -22.19 4.28
CA ALA A 107 0.35 -23.44 5.05
C ALA A 107 1.73 -24.13 5.05
N MET A 108 2.41 -24.16 3.90
CA MET A 108 3.76 -24.72 3.80
C MET A 108 4.78 -23.94 4.63
N ILE A 109 4.81 -22.61 4.51
CA ILE A 109 5.72 -21.73 5.27
C ILE A 109 5.51 -21.93 6.77
N MET A 110 4.26 -21.94 7.24
CA MET A 110 3.95 -22.11 8.67
C MET A 110 4.35 -23.51 9.21
N ALA A 111 4.46 -24.50 8.33
CA ALA A 111 4.82 -25.87 8.72
C ALA A 111 6.34 -26.11 8.73
N THR A 112 7.12 -25.38 7.92
CA THR A 112 8.55 -25.66 7.72
C THR A 112 9.48 -24.55 8.19
N ALA A 113 8.99 -23.32 8.36
CA ALA A 113 9.81 -22.16 8.68
C ALA A 113 9.58 -21.65 10.11
N HIS A 114 10.55 -20.86 10.61
CA HIS A 114 10.32 -20.06 11.81
C HIS A 114 9.64 -18.76 11.42
N VAL A 115 8.44 -18.54 11.96
CA VAL A 115 7.57 -17.42 11.58
C VAL A 115 7.17 -16.64 12.82
N SER A 116 7.20 -15.32 12.70
CA SER A 116 6.62 -14.40 13.67
C SER A 116 5.83 -13.31 12.97
N ILE A 117 4.72 -12.89 13.58
CA ILE A 117 3.77 -11.94 13.01
C ILE A 117 3.53 -10.84 14.04
N ALA A 118 3.55 -9.59 13.58
CA ALA A 118 3.19 -8.45 14.40
C ALA A 118 2.28 -7.50 13.61
N SER A 119 1.41 -6.78 14.30
CA SER A 119 0.52 -5.79 13.68
C SER A 119 0.55 -4.46 14.42
N SER A 120 0.35 -3.37 13.69
CA SER A 120 0.08 -2.03 14.24
C SER A 120 -1.33 -1.62 13.87
N GLY A 121 -2.17 -1.38 14.88
CA GLY A 121 -3.56 -0.95 14.69
C GLY A 121 -3.67 0.49 14.18
N PRO A 122 -4.88 0.89 13.73
CA PRO A 122 -5.12 2.22 13.15
C PRO A 122 -4.75 3.37 14.09
N ARG A 123 -5.06 3.25 15.39
CA ARG A 123 -4.67 4.25 16.39
C ARG A 123 -3.16 4.51 16.41
N LEU A 124 -2.34 3.45 16.43
CA LEU A 124 -0.89 3.58 16.43
C LEU A 124 -0.37 4.14 15.09
N ILE A 125 -1.04 3.80 13.97
CA ILE A 125 -0.74 4.36 12.65
C ILE A 125 -1.01 5.87 12.63
N ASP A 126 -2.13 6.30 13.21
CA ASP A 126 -2.49 7.71 13.30
C ASP A 126 -1.51 8.48 14.20
N GLU A 127 -1.08 7.90 15.32
CA GLU A 127 -0.13 8.50 16.26
C GLU A 127 1.31 8.59 15.69
N ARG A 128 1.76 7.58 14.95
CA ARG A 128 3.18 7.45 14.55
C ARG A 128 3.45 7.73 13.08
N ASN A 129 2.43 7.92 12.25
CA ASN A 129 2.46 7.81 10.79
C ASN A 129 2.69 6.38 10.27
N ILE A 130 2.27 6.16 9.02
CA ILE A 130 2.27 4.81 8.42
C ILE A 130 3.67 4.22 8.23
N LEU A 131 4.68 5.04 7.90
CA LEU A 131 6.04 4.54 7.70
C LEU A 131 6.60 3.98 9.01
N ARG A 132 6.55 4.78 10.09
CA ARG A 132 7.07 4.37 11.40
C ARG A 132 6.26 3.23 12.01
N ALA A 133 4.94 3.22 11.83
CA ALA A 133 4.09 2.12 12.30
C ALA A 133 4.38 0.79 11.56
N SER A 134 4.78 0.86 10.29
CA SER A 134 5.17 -0.31 9.49
C SER A 134 6.55 -0.84 9.91
N LEU A 135 7.54 0.07 10.05
CA LEU A 135 8.87 -0.28 10.55
C LEU A 135 8.80 -0.87 11.97
N ASP A 136 7.97 -0.32 12.85
CA ASP A 136 7.74 -0.87 14.19
C ASP A 136 7.10 -2.28 14.16
N ALA A 137 6.15 -2.51 13.25
CA ALA A 137 5.57 -3.84 13.07
C ALA A 137 6.62 -4.85 12.58
N MET A 138 7.43 -4.51 11.58
CA MET A 138 8.52 -5.37 11.11
C MET A 138 9.55 -5.64 12.21
N ARG A 139 9.97 -4.61 12.95
CA ARG A 139 10.85 -4.76 14.11
C ARG A 139 10.29 -5.77 15.12
N ARG A 140 9.00 -5.64 15.48
CA ARG A 140 8.35 -6.55 16.43
C ARG A 140 8.20 -7.96 15.86
N ALA A 141 7.93 -8.11 14.57
CA ALA A 141 7.89 -9.41 13.92
C ALA A 141 9.25 -10.10 14.03
N VAL A 142 10.34 -9.41 13.70
CA VAL A 142 11.71 -9.95 13.83
C VAL A 142 12.04 -10.31 15.28
N ILE A 143 11.74 -9.45 16.25
CA ILE A 143 12.01 -9.72 17.68
C ILE A 143 11.20 -10.92 18.18
N GLY A 144 10.00 -11.13 17.65
CA GLY A 144 9.13 -12.25 18.04
C GLY A 144 9.52 -13.61 17.45
N LEU A 145 10.55 -13.68 16.59
CA LEU A 145 11.06 -14.96 16.11
C LEU A 145 11.57 -15.81 17.28
N ASN A 146 11.21 -17.09 17.30
CA ASN A 146 11.67 -18.04 18.33
C ASN A 146 13.16 -18.37 18.21
N ILE A 147 13.77 -18.12 17.05
CA ILE A 147 15.22 -18.16 16.84
C ILE A 147 15.69 -16.75 16.50
N LYS A 148 16.74 -16.30 17.18
CA LYS A 148 17.33 -14.98 16.94
C LYS A 148 18.06 -14.98 15.59
N PRO A 149 17.68 -14.14 14.61
CA PRO A 149 18.42 -14.01 13.37
C PRO A 149 19.79 -13.34 13.58
N ALA A 150 20.77 -13.76 12.78
CA ALA A 150 22.08 -13.13 12.68
C ALA A 150 22.13 -12.09 11.55
N TYR A 151 21.23 -12.18 10.57
CA TYR A 151 21.07 -11.20 9.50
C TYR A 151 19.59 -11.00 9.15
N ILE A 152 19.23 -9.79 8.72
CA ILE A 152 17.87 -9.46 8.31
C ILE A 152 17.86 -8.88 6.90
N LEU A 153 17.00 -9.42 6.05
CA LEU A 153 16.63 -8.87 4.75
C LEU A 153 15.23 -8.23 4.88
N THR A 154 15.14 -6.92 4.73
CA THR A 154 13.87 -6.17 4.87
C THR A 154 13.38 -5.71 3.50
N ASP A 155 12.11 -5.89 3.17
CA ASP A 155 11.54 -5.26 1.97
C ASP A 155 11.58 -3.73 2.06
N GLY A 156 11.83 -3.10 0.92
CA GLY A 156 11.76 -1.66 0.76
C GLY A 156 13.11 -0.95 0.92
N ARG A 157 13.05 0.30 1.41
CA ARG A 157 14.21 1.22 1.42
C ARG A 157 14.85 1.37 2.79
N ASP A 158 14.09 1.13 3.85
CA ASP A 158 14.46 1.49 5.20
C ASP A 158 14.57 0.23 6.06
N MET A 159 15.65 0.11 6.82
CA MET A 159 15.77 -0.93 7.85
C MET A 159 14.94 -0.56 9.09
N PRO A 160 14.24 -1.51 9.74
CA PRO A 160 13.56 -1.24 10.99
C PRO A 160 14.56 -0.82 12.07
N PRO A 161 14.36 0.32 12.76
CA PRO A 161 15.34 0.84 13.70
C PRO A 161 15.46 -0.01 14.96
N GLY A 162 16.67 -0.03 15.53
CA GLY A 162 16.99 -0.62 16.83
C GLY A 162 16.99 -2.16 16.89
N LEU A 163 17.09 -2.83 15.74
CA LEU A 163 17.37 -4.26 15.68
C LEU A 163 18.83 -4.52 16.12
N SER A 164 19.07 -5.59 16.87
CA SER A 164 20.40 -5.88 17.44
C SER A 164 21.36 -6.59 16.47
N CYS A 165 20.85 -7.09 15.35
CA CYS A 165 21.65 -7.77 14.34
C CYS A 165 21.74 -6.91 13.07
N PRO A 166 22.81 -7.06 12.28
CA PRO A 166 22.94 -6.38 11.01
C PRO A 166 21.86 -6.82 10.02
N GLY A 167 21.68 -6.04 8.98
CA GLY A 167 20.75 -6.38 7.92
C GLY A 167 20.84 -5.40 6.76
N LYS A 168 20.00 -5.65 5.77
CA LYS A 168 19.94 -4.90 4.52
C LYS A 168 18.50 -4.68 4.11
N ALA A 169 18.17 -3.43 3.77
CA ALA A 169 16.94 -3.12 3.06
C ALA A 169 17.11 -3.47 1.57
N VAL A 170 16.11 -4.15 1.01
CA VAL A 170 16.11 -4.66 -0.36
C VAL A 170 14.91 -4.07 -1.08
N ILE A 171 15.16 -3.17 -2.03
CA ILE A 171 14.11 -2.61 -2.88
C ILE A 171 13.52 -3.75 -3.73
N LYS A 172 12.19 -3.90 -3.69
CA LYS A 172 11.45 -5.02 -4.30
C LYS A 172 12.00 -6.36 -3.81
N GLY A 173 12.21 -6.48 -2.50
CA GLY A 173 12.80 -7.64 -1.86
C GLY A 173 11.93 -8.89 -2.02
N ASP A 174 10.61 -8.73 -2.05
CA ASP A 174 9.64 -9.81 -2.32
C ASP A 174 9.86 -10.51 -3.67
N SER A 175 10.46 -9.83 -4.64
CA SER A 175 10.80 -10.36 -5.96
C SER A 175 12.26 -10.82 -6.07
N ARG A 176 13.06 -10.71 -5.00
CA ARG A 176 14.52 -10.92 -5.03
C ARG A 176 15.06 -11.86 -3.95
N SER A 177 14.31 -12.09 -2.87
CA SER A 177 14.66 -12.99 -1.77
C SER A 177 13.44 -13.83 -1.44
N VAL A 178 13.61 -15.15 -1.43
CA VAL A 178 12.52 -16.05 -1.06
C VAL A 178 12.13 -15.90 0.42
N SER A 179 13.04 -15.47 1.30
CA SER A 179 12.69 -15.17 2.70
C SER A 179 11.78 -13.95 2.81
N ILE A 180 12.05 -12.88 2.05
CA ILE A 180 11.16 -11.71 1.98
C ILE A 180 9.83 -12.08 1.31
N ALA A 181 9.87 -12.85 0.21
CA ALA A 181 8.67 -13.34 -0.46
C ALA A 181 7.76 -14.14 0.49
N ALA A 182 8.33 -15.05 1.29
CA ALA A 182 7.62 -15.80 2.30
C ALA A 182 6.99 -14.89 3.37
N ALA A 183 7.74 -13.89 3.85
CA ALA A 183 7.22 -12.89 4.78
C ALA A 183 6.04 -12.09 4.18
N SER A 184 6.13 -11.69 2.91
CA SER A 184 5.06 -10.98 2.19
C SER A 184 3.77 -11.79 2.16
N ILE A 185 3.87 -13.10 1.90
CA ILE A 185 2.75 -14.04 1.85
C ILE A 185 2.10 -14.16 3.23
N VAL A 186 2.91 -14.39 4.27
CA VAL A 186 2.42 -14.51 5.65
C VAL A 186 1.71 -13.24 6.10
N ALA A 187 2.32 -12.07 5.88
CA ALA A 187 1.74 -10.78 6.23
C ALA A 187 0.41 -10.55 5.49
N LYS A 188 0.37 -10.84 4.19
CA LYS A 188 -0.80 -10.64 3.33
C LYS A 188 -1.97 -11.53 3.72
N VAL A 189 -1.75 -12.84 3.83
CA VAL A 189 -2.81 -13.80 4.21
C VAL A 189 -3.34 -13.49 5.60
N THR A 190 -2.45 -13.20 6.54
CA THR A 190 -2.87 -12.87 7.91
C THR A 190 -3.72 -11.61 7.94
N ARG A 191 -3.29 -10.55 7.25
CA ARG A 191 -4.05 -9.31 7.18
C ARG A 191 -5.41 -9.50 6.52
N ASP A 192 -5.47 -10.21 5.40
CA ASP A 192 -6.72 -10.42 4.67
C ASP A 192 -7.73 -11.19 5.54
N ARG A 193 -7.26 -12.20 6.30
CA ARG A 193 -8.08 -12.91 7.30
C ARG A 193 -8.54 -12.01 8.44
N MET A 194 -7.69 -11.10 8.95
CA MET A 194 -8.10 -10.12 9.97
C MET A 194 -9.22 -9.21 9.46
N MET A 195 -9.12 -8.73 8.22
CA MET A 195 -10.15 -7.88 7.61
C MET A 195 -11.44 -8.64 7.28
N GLY A 196 -11.33 -9.92 6.90
CA GLY A 196 -12.48 -10.81 6.76
C GLY A 196 -13.27 -10.96 8.07
N ARG A 197 -12.57 -11.21 9.18
CA ARG A 197 -13.19 -11.24 10.52
C ARG A 197 -13.76 -9.89 10.93
N ALA A 198 -13.06 -8.78 10.66
CA ALA A 198 -13.58 -7.45 10.94
C ALA A 198 -14.91 -7.17 10.21
N CYS A 199 -15.10 -7.74 9.02
CA CYS A 199 -16.33 -7.59 8.25
C CYS A 199 -17.56 -8.22 8.94
N THR A 200 -17.38 -9.21 9.81
CA THR A 200 -18.51 -9.81 10.55
C THR A 200 -19.00 -8.88 11.65
N VAL A 201 -18.12 -8.04 12.20
CA VAL A 201 -18.45 -7.04 13.23
C VAL A 201 -18.91 -5.73 12.59
N PHE A 202 -18.33 -5.34 11.46
CA PHE A 202 -18.62 -4.11 10.75
C PHE A 202 -19.07 -4.38 9.30
N PRO A 203 -20.24 -5.00 9.08
CA PRO A 203 -20.68 -5.45 7.75
C PRO A 203 -20.92 -4.30 6.76
N ALA A 204 -21.28 -3.11 7.26
CA ALA A 204 -21.59 -1.93 6.46
C ALA A 204 -20.45 -1.48 5.53
N TYR A 205 -19.20 -1.81 5.85
CA TYR A 205 -18.04 -1.32 5.10
C TYR A 205 -17.49 -2.29 4.06
N GLY A 206 -17.92 -3.55 4.01
CA GLY A 206 -17.48 -4.50 2.97
C GLY A 206 -16.03 -5.02 3.10
N PHE A 207 -15.43 -4.97 4.29
CA PHE A 207 -14.01 -5.30 4.52
C PHE A 207 -13.55 -6.66 3.98
N ALA A 208 -14.42 -7.67 3.93
CA ALA A 208 -14.05 -8.99 3.39
C ALA A 208 -13.68 -8.97 1.90
N LYS A 209 -14.20 -7.99 1.13
CA LYS A 209 -13.95 -7.91 -0.33
C LYS A 209 -12.72 -7.09 -0.68
N HIS A 210 -12.61 -5.90 -0.11
CA HIS A 210 -11.55 -4.95 -0.46
C HIS A 210 -10.54 -4.72 0.66
N VAL A 211 -10.61 -5.48 1.76
CA VAL A 211 -9.60 -5.50 2.84
C VAL A 211 -9.18 -4.10 3.33
N GLY A 212 -10.14 -3.19 3.40
CA GLY A 212 -9.96 -1.80 3.86
C GLY A 212 -9.44 -0.80 2.80
N TYR A 213 -9.18 -1.20 1.55
CA TYR A 213 -8.84 -0.25 0.48
C TYR A 213 -10.00 0.70 0.16
N ALA A 214 -9.68 1.88 -0.37
CA ALA A 214 -10.61 2.98 -0.63
C ALA A 214 -11.51 2.74 -1.86
N THR A 215 -12.23 1.62 -1.93
CA THR A 215 -13.20 1.35 -3.01
C THR A 215 -14.42 2.25 -2.87
N LYS A 216 -15.23 2.36 -3.93
CA LYS A 216 -16.51 3.08 -3.87
C LYS A 216 -17.39 2.55 -2.73
N GLN A 217 -17.55 1.22 -2.65
CA GLN A 217 -18.32 0.57 -1.58
C GLN A 217 -17.84 1.00 -0.18
N HIS A 218 -16.52 1.03 0.04
CA HIS A 218 -15.96 1.42 1.33
C HIS A 218 -16.27 2.88 1.67
N ARG A 219 -16.06 3.79 0.71
CA ARG A 219 -16.32 5.23 0.92
C ARG A 219 -17.80 5.50 1.15
N ASP A 220 -18.69 4.86 0.40
CA ASP A 220 -20.13 4.96 0.59
C ASP A 220 -20.51 4.47 2.00
N GLY A 221 -19.91 3.37 2.47
CA GLY A 221 -20.10 2.86 3.83
C GLY A 221 -19.68 3.88 4.91
N ILE A 222 -18.54 4.55 4.72
CA ILE A 222 -18.07 5.64 5.61
C ILE A 222 -19.03 6.82 5.57
N THR A 223 -19.52 7.23 4.40
CA THR A 223 -20.46 8.34 4.27
C THR A 223 -21.80 8.04 4.95
N SER A 224 -22.31 6.81 4.81
CA SER A 224 -23.62 6.44 5.36
C SER A 224 -23.60 6.11 6.86
N HIS A 225 -22.51 5.56 7.39
CA HIS A 225 -22.45 5.05 8.76
C HIS A 225 -21.42 5.75 9.65
N GLY A 226 -20.66 6.71 9.10
CA GLY A 226 -19.48 7.28 9.74
C GLY A 226 -18.29 6.30 9.81
N PRO A 227 -17.11 6.77 10.24
CA PRO A 227 -15.95 5.90 10.45
C PRO A 227 -16.13 5.02 11.70
N CYS A 228 -15.79 3.73 11.59
CA CYS A 228 -15.66 2.81 12.72
C CYS A 228 -14.24 2.80 13.33
N PRO A 229 -14.02 2.15 14.50
CA PRO A 229 -12.71 2.10 15.19
C PRO A 229 -11.54 1.50 14.39
N LEU A 230 -11.81 0.82 13.26
CA LEU A 230 -10.78 0.29 12.39
C LEU A 230 -10.23 1.32 11.39
N HIS A 231 -10.88 2.47 11.23
CA HIS A 231 -10.45 3.50 10.30
C HIS A 231 -9.23 4.27 10.81
N ARG A 232 -8.36 4.64 9.87
CA ARG A 232 -7.17 5.46 10.10
C ARG A 232 -7.56 6.91 9.90
N MET A 233 -7.80 7.62 10.99
CA MET A 233 -8.34 8.98 10.95
C MET A 233 -7.35 9.99 10.36
N SER A 234 -6.06 9.66 10.33
CA SER A 234 -5.02 10.47 9.68
C SER A 234 -5.00 10.35 8.14
N PHE A 235 -5.77 9.44 7.54
CA PHE A 235 -5.80 9.21 6.09
C PHE A 235 -6.96 9.98 5.46
N ARG A 236 -6.75 10.54 4.26
CA ARG A 236 -7.86 11.09 3.46
C ARG A 236 -8.81 9.95 3.04
N PRO A 237 -10.14 10.14 3.07
CA PRO A 237 -10.85 11.42 3.26
C PRO A 237 -11.17 11.80 4.71
N MET A 238 -10.79 11.00 5.71
CA MET A 238 -11.16 11.22 7.12
C MET A 238 -10.31 12.27 7.81
N ARG A 239 -9.08 12.48 7.31
CA ARG A 239 -8.18 13.51 7.81
C ARG A 239 -8.85 14.87 7.72
N LYS A 240 -9.15 15.46 8.87
CA LYS A 240 -9.56 16.86 8.96
C LYS A 240 -8.35 17.72 8.62
N ASP A 241 -8.51 18.66 7.70
CA ASP A 241 -7.52 19.70 7.53
C ASP A 241 -7.54 20.60 8.80
N PRO A 242 -6.42 21.24 9.16
CA PRO A 242 -6.42 22.19 10.27
C PRO A 242 -7.51 23.24 10.03
N LEU A 243 -8.30 23.56 11.06
CA LEU A 243 -9.18 24.72 11.00
C LEU A 243 -8.29 25.96 10.78
N PRO A 244 -8.69 26.91 9.91
CA PRO A 244 -8.04 28.21 9.83
C PRO A 244 -7.91 28.84 11.21
N GLU A 245 -6.84 29.59 11.49
CA GLU A 245 -6.61 30.23 12.79
C GLU A 245 -7.79 31.13 13.22
N ASP A 246 -8.53 31.67 12.26
CA ASP A 246 -9.71 32.51 12.50
C ASP A 246 -10.88 31.74 13.18
N ASP A 247 -11.07 30.45 12.87
CA ASP A 247 -12.17 29.63 13.43
C ASP A 247 -11.88 29.14 14.87
N LEU A 248 -10.62 29.23 15.33
CA LEU A 248 -10.22 28.87 16.70
C LEU A 248 -10.56 29.99 17.71
N ALA A 249 -10.61 31.24 17.25
CA ALA A 249 -10.97 32.40 18.08
C ALA A 249 -12.46 32.39 18.45
N ASP A 250 -13.34 31.98 17.52
CA ASP A 250 -14.79 31.94 17.74
C ASP A 250 -15.23 30.86 18.73
N LEU A 251 -14.51 29.73 18.80
CA LEU A 251 -14.76 28.66 19.78
C LEU A 251 -14.32 29.04 21.21
N GLN A 252 -13.32 29.91 21.34
CA GLN A 252 -12.89 30.42 22.65
C GLN A 252 -13.80 31.56 23.16
N ALA A 253 -14.46 32.29 22.26
CA ALA A 253 -15.40 33.36 22.62
C ALA A 253 -16.75 32.81 23.14
N SER A 254 -17.19 31.63 22.67
CA SER A 254 -18.47 31.04 23.10
C SER A 254 -18.45 30.45 24.52
N ASP A 255 -17.28 30.08 25.04
CA ASP A 255 -17.15 29.47 26.38
C ASP A 255 -17.08 30.50 27.53
N ILE A 256 -17.06 31.81 27.24
CA ILE A 256 -16.90 32.88 28.25
C ILE A 256 -18.25 33.49 28.69
N THR A 257 -19.40 33.09 28.12
CA THR A 257 -20.70 33.73 28.41
C THR A 257 -21.63 33.00 29.40
N LEU A 258 -21.13 32.04 30.18
CA LEU A 258 -21.88 31.47 31.31
C LEU A 258 -21.30 31.94 32.65
N THR A 259 -21.64 33.17 33.01
CA THR A 259 -21.67 33.68 34.40
C THR A 259 -23.08 34.25 34.67
N PRO A 260 -23.57 34.13 35.91
CA PRO A 260 -23.19 35.10 36.95
C PRO A 260 -22.23 34.53 37.99
#